data_AF-A0A7I8DZP3-F1
#
_entry.id   AF-A0A7I8DZP3-F1
#
_cell.length_a   1.000
_cell.length_b   1.000
_cell.length_c   1.000
_cell.angle_alpha   90.00
_cell.angle_beta   90.00
_cell.angle_gamma   90.00
#
_symmetry.space_group_name_H-M   'P 1'
#
loop_
_entity.id
_entity.type
_entity.pdbx_description
1 polymer ?
#
loop_
_entity_poly.entity_id
_entity_poly.type
_entity_poly.pdbx_seq_one_letter_code
_entity_poly.pdbx_strand_id
1 'polypeptide(L)'
;MIFEYDENNLEKFENFKGGEKYIEAKMYFDGLNRFMIGHIPTGGSVGEHVHETNSEVIYVISGNGYVIYDGQREELHKGSVHYCPKGHKHTMVNDHEEDLVYFAVVPEQ
;
A
#
# COMPACT_ATOMS: atom_id res chain seq x y z
N MET A 1 21.43 6.26 -3.80
CA MET A 1 20.90 4.93 -3.44
C MET A 1 19.92 4.53 -4.53
N ILE A 2 19.94 3.28 -4.98
CA ILE A 2 18.96 2.75 -5.96
C ILE A 2 18.14 1.70 -5.21
N PHE A 3 16.82 1.82 -5.26
CA PHE A 3 15.90 0.84 -4.69
C PHE A 3 15.42 -0.08 -5.82
N GLU A 4 16.13 -1.18 -6.04
CA GLU A 4 15.79 -2.14 -7.09
C GLU A 4 14.63 -3.02 -6.66
N TYR A 5 13.64 -3.12 -7.54
CA TYR A 5 12.54 -4.07 -7.43
C TYR A 5 12.99 -5.46 -7.89
N ASP A 6 12.66 -6.47 -7.10
CA ASP A 6 12.81 -7.88 -7.45
C ASP A 6 11.64 -8.64 -6.81
N GLU A 7 10.76 -9.18 -7.65
CA GLU A 7 9.58 -9.95 -7.22
C GLU A 7 9.93 -11.20 -6.40
N ASN A 8 11.15 -11.72 -6.54
CA ASN A 8 11.61 -12.90 -5.81
C ASN A 8 12.18 -12.56 -4.42
N ASN A 9 12.22 -11.27 -4.06
CA ASN A 9 12.81 -10.77 -2.83
C ASN A 9 11.85 -9.83 -2.09
N LEU A 10 10.64 -10.33 -1.85
CA LEU A 10 9.62 -9.70 -1.02
C LEU A 10 9.50 -10.45 0.31
N GLU A 11 9.33 -9.71 1.39
CA GLU A 11 9.00 -10.27 2.70
C GLU A 11 7.48 -10.36 2.85
N LYS A 12 7.00 -11.45 3.45
CA LYS A 12 5.58 -11.66 3.71
C LYS A 12 5.18 -11.10 5.06
N PHE A 13 4.14 -10.25 5.08
CA PHE A 13 3.58 -9.66 6.29
C PHE A 13 2.12 -10.11 6.46
N GLU A 14 1.90 -11.03 7.39
CA GLU A 14 0.55 -11.50 7.74
C GLU A 14 -0.24 -10.37 8.41
N ASN A 15 -1.53 -10.26 8.05
CA ASN A 15 -2.49 -9.30 8.59
C ASN A 15 -1.92 -7.89 8.72
N PHE A 16 -1.26 -7.38 7.67
CA PHE A 16 -0.58 -6.10 7.74
C PHE A 16 -1.56 -4.97 8.09
N LYS A 17 -1.23 -4.22 9.16
CA LYS A 17 -2.12 -3.22 9.78
C LYS A 17 -3.49 -3.75 10.23
N GLY A 18 -3.61 -5.05 10.48
CA GLY A 18 -4.88 -5.71 10.82
C GLY A 18 -5.74 -6.05 9.60
N GLY A 19 -5.18 -6.01 8.39
CA GLY A 19 -5.86 -6.40 7.16
C GLY A 19 -6.05 -7.90 7.02
N GLU A 20 -6.68 -8.29 5.91
CA GLU A 20 -6.99 -9.67 5.57
C GLU A 20 -5.80 -10.34 4.88
N LYS A 21 -5.60 -11.63 5.19
CA LYS A 21 -4.51 -12.46 4.66
C LYS A 21 -3.13 -11.85 4.93
N TYR A 22 -2.42 -11.45 3.88
CA TYR A 22 -1.05 -10.97 3.93
C TYR A 22 -0.81 -9.97 2.82
N ILE A 23 0.29 -9.22 2.94
CA ILE A 23 0.94 -8.57 1.81
C ILE A 23 2.34 -9.15 1.64
N GLU A 24 2.89 -9.06 0.44
CA GLU A 24 4.31 -9.29 0.19
C GLU A 24 4.94 -7.94 -0.18
N ALA A 25 5.99 -7.53 0.52
CA ALA A 25 6.57 -6.22 0.31
C ALA A 25 8.07 -6.18 0.55
N LYS A 26 8.74 -5.28 -0.18
CA LYS A 26 10.09 -4.83 0.14
C LYS A 26 10.00 -3.42 0.67
N MET A 27 10.54 -3.18 1.86
CA MET A 27 10.44 -1.88 2.54
C MET A 27 11.83 -1.32 2.84
N TYR A 28 11.97 -0.01 2.71
CA TYR A 28 13.11 0.75 3.21
C TYR A 28 12.60 1.89 4.09
N PHE A 29 13.31 2.17 5.18
CA PHE A 29 13.02 3.30 6.06
C PHE A 29 14.33 3.88 6.62
N ASP A 30 14.55 5.18 6.43
CA ASP A 30 15.73 5.88 6.93
C ASP A 30 15.48 6.71 8.21
N GLY A 31 14.27 6.64 8.76
CA GLY A 31 13.82 7.48 9.88
C GLY A 31 13.00 8.69 9.45
N LEU A 32 13.00 9.07 8.18
CA LEU A 32 12.24 10.19 7.62
C LEU A 32 11.35 9.77 6.45
N ASN A 33 11.85 8.93 5.55
CA ASN A 33 11.14 8.44 4.38
C ASN A 33 11.05 6.93 4.43
N ARG A 34 9.83 6.42 4.21
CA ARG A 34 9.61 5.02 3.86
C ARG A 34 9.34 4.90 2.38
N PHE A 35 9.95 3.92 1.74
CA PHE A 35 9.58 3.48 0.39
C PHE A 35 9.22 2.01 0.45
N MET A 36 8.18 1.60 -0.27
CA MET A 36 7.89 0.18 -0.42
C MET A 36 7.32 -0.14 -1.79
N ILE A 37 7.61 -1.35 -2.25
CA ILE A 37 6.83 -1.99 -3.30
C ILE A 37 6.09 -3.14 -2.62
N GLY A 38 4.77 -3.15 -2.76
CA GLY A 38 3.88 -4.11 -2.11
C GLY A 38 2.97 -4.81 -3.11
N HIS A 39 2.66 -6.06 -2.79
CA HIS A 39 1.72 -6.93 -3.49
C HIS A 39 0.62 -7.31 -2.52
N ILE A 40 -0.63 -7.06 -2.90
CA ILE A 40 -1.80 -7.56 -2.18
C ILE A 40 -2.40 -8.69 -2.99
N PRO A 41 -2.40 -9.94 -2.49
CA PRO A 41 -2.99 -11.06 -3.19
C PRO A 41 -4.50 -10.91 -3.26
N THR A 42 -5.14 -11.68 -4.14
CA THR A 42 -6.60 -11.80 -4.25
C THR A 42 -7.27 -11.97 -2.90
N GLY A 43 -8.19 -11.06 -2.55
CA GLY A 43 -8.93 -11.04 -1.28
C GLY A 43 -8.08 -10.66 -0.06
N GLY A 44 -6.87 -10.15 -0.26
CA GLY A 44 -6.04 -9.58 0.80
C GLY A 44 -6.30 -8.08 0.99
N SER A 45 -5.83 -7.53 2.11
CA SER A 45 -5.89 -6.08 2.35
C SER A 45 -4.80 -5.58 3.28
N VAL A 46 -4.55 -4.27 3.19
CA VAL A 46 -3.90 -3.48 4.25
C VAL A 46 -5.01 -2.95 5.15
N GLY A 47 -4.93 -3.20 6.45
CA GLY A 47 -5.96 -2.76 7.40
C GLY A 47 -6.11 -1.23 7.48
N GLU A 48 -7.28 -0.78 7.92
CA GLU A 48 -7.56 0.66 8.06
C GLU A 48 -6.63 1.28 9.09
N HIS A 49 -5.98 2.39 8.71
CA HIS A 49 -5.09 3.10 9.61
C HIS A 49 -5.05 4.59 9.30
N VAL A 50 -4.71 5.38 10.33
CA VAL A 50 -4.54 6.83 10.27
C VAL A 50 -3.06 7.16 10.08
N HIS A 51 -2.75 8.11 9.21
CA HIS A 51 -1.42 8.70 9.10
C HIS A 51 -1.27 9.87 10.10
N GLU A 52 -0.94 9.55 11.35
CA GLU A 52 -0.88 10.54 12.45
C GLU A 52 0.31 11.52 12.31
N THR A 53 1.48 11.03 11.90
CA THR A 53 2.73 11.82 11.84
C THR A 53 3.24 12.05 10.43
N ASN A 54 2.69 11.35 9.44
CA ASN A 54 3.19 11.28 8.08
C ASN A 54 2.06 11.45 7.06
N SER A 55 2.36 11.26 5.78
CA SER A 55 1.37 11.07 4.71
C SER A 55 1.80 9.88 3.86
N GLU A 56 0.95 9.40 2.96
CA GLU A 56 1.31 8.37 2.00
C GLU A 56 0.89 8.72 0.57
N VAL A 57 1.79 8.49 -0.39
CA VAL A 57 1.50 8.50 -1.82
C VAL A 57 1.67 7.08 -2.34
N ILE A 58 0.64 6.55 -3.01
CA ILE A 58 0.65 5.21 -3.63
C ILE A 58 0.48 5.37 -5.14
N TYR A 59 1.32 4.70 -5.92
CA TYR A 59 1.17 4.52 -7.35
C TYR A 59 0.90 3.05 -7.67
N VAL A 60 -0.20 2.77 -8.36
CA VAL A 60 -0.58 1.39 -8.74
C VAL A 60 0.15 0.99 -10.02
N ILE A 61 1.01 -0.01 -9.90
CA ILE A 61 1.84 -0.54 -10.99
C ILE A 61 1.03 -1.49 -11.89
N SER A 62 0.27 -2.39 -11.27
CA SER A 62 -0.60 -3.36 -11.95
C SER A 62 -1.69 -3.89 -11.03
N GLY A 63 -2.67 -4.60 -11.61
CA GLY A 63 -3.84 -5.09 -10.89
C GLY A 63 -4.91 -4.02 -10.70
N ASN A 64 -5.96 -4.41 -9.98
CA ASN A 64 -7.09 -3.56 -9.62
C ASN A 64 -7.47 -3.82 -8.16
N GLY A 65 -8.20 -2.88 -7.57
CA GLY A 65 -8.69 -2.97 -6.20
C GLY A 65 -9.39 -1.68 -5.82
N TYR A 66 -9.44 -1.37 -4.54
CA TYR A 66 -10.00 -0.09 -4.08
C TYR A 66 -9.34 0.34 -2.77
N VAL A 67 -9.47 1.63 -2.47
CA VAL A 67 -9.25 2.15 -1.13
C VAL A 67 -10.58 2.53 -0.49
N ILE A 68 -10.64 2.46 0.84
CA ILE A 68 -11.64 3.22 1.58
C ILE A 68 -10.88 4.38 2.21
N TYR A 69 -11.13 5.60 1.73
CA TYR A 69 -10.52 6.84 2.20
C TYR A 69 -11.57 7.67 2.94
N ASP A 70 -11.35 7.93 4.23
CA ASP A 70 -12.32 8.59 5.12
C ASP A 70 -13.76 8.06 5.00
N GLY A 71 -13.89 6.74 4.85
CA GLY A 71 -15.17 6.05 4.72
C GLY A 71 -15.77 6.05 3.31
N GLN A 72 -15.12 6.67 2.32
CA GLN A 72 -15.53 6.63 0.92
C GLN A 72 -14.71 5.61 0.13
N ARG A 73 -15.40 4.79 -0.66
CA ARG A 73 -14.73 3.82 -1.54
C ARG A 73 -14.28 4.52 -2.83
N GLU A 74 -13.02 4.36 -3.18
CA GLU A 74 -12.41 4.85 -4.42
C GLU A 74 -11.71 3.70 -5.14
N GLU A 75 -12.01 3.51 -6.42
CA GLU A 75 -11.45 2.40 -7.21
C GLU A 75 -10.00 2.68 -7.63
N LEU A 76 -9.18 1.64 -7.58
CA LEU A 76 -7.80 1.63 -8.03
C LEU A 76 -7.65 0.74 -9.25
N HIS A 77 -6.90 1.22 -10.23
CA HIS A 77 -6.47 0.47 -11.40
C HIS A 77 -5.02 0.82 -11.72
N LYS A 78 -4.40 0.08 -12.65
CA LYS A 78 -3.08 0.41 -13.17
C LYS A 78 -2.98 1.91 -13.55
N GLY A 79 -1.97 2.59 -13.00
CA GLY A 79 -1.72 4.01 -13.21
C GLY A 79 -2.45 4.95 -12.25
N SER A 80 -3.33 4.44 -11.37
CA SER A 80 -3.93 5.24 -10.30
C SER A 80 -2.86 5.76 -9.34
N VAL A 81 -3.08 6.98 -8.84
CA VAL A 81 -2.34 7.56 -7.73
C VAL A 81 -3.31 7.80 -6.59
N HIS A 82 -3.08 7.17 -5.44
CA HIS A 82 -3.78 7.48 -4.20
C HIS A 82 -2.90 8.35 -3.31
N TYR A 83 -3.49 9.36 -2.67
CA TYR A 83 -2.80 10.21 -1.70
C TYR A 83 -3.59 10.24 -0.40
N CYS A 84 -2.95 9.86 0.70
CA CYS A 84 -3.49 9.95 2.05
C CYS A 84 -2.72 11.01 2.84
N PRO A 85 -3.30 12.21 3.07
CA PRO A 85 -2.64 13.24 3.84
C PRO A 85 -2.56 12.92 5.34
N LYS A 86 -1.69 13.65 6.04
CA LYS A 86 -1.59 13.59 7.51
C LYS A 86 -2.93 13.87 8.18
N GLY A 87 -3.29 13.06 9.16
CA GLY A 87 -4.56 13.12 9.89
C GLY A 87 -5.72 12.41 9.21
N HIS A 88 -5.53 11.88 8.01
CA HIS A 88 -6.54 11.08 7.31
C HIS A 88 -6.26 9.59 7.45
N LYS A 89 -7.30 8.79 7.16
CA LYS A 89 -7.22 7.33 7.22
C LYS A 89 -7.60 6.67 5.92
N HIS A 90 -7.01 5.51 5.71
CA HIS A 90 -7.40 4.65 4.62
C HIS A 90 -7.13 3.17 4.88
N THR A 91 -7.72 2.33 4.04
CA THR A 91 -7.37 0.92 3.82
C THR A 91 -7.23 0.70 2.32
N MET A 92 -6.50 -0.35 1.92
CA MET A 92 -6.39 -0.77 0.53
C MET A 92 -6.72 -2.26 0.42
N VAL A 93 -7.60 -2.61 -0.51
CA VAL A 93 -8.16 -3.95 -0.66
C VAL A 93 -8.02 -4.42 -2.10
N ASN A 94 -7.63 -5.68 -2.27
CA ASN A 94 -7.70 -6.37 -3.54
C ASN A 94 -8.91 -7.32 -3.56
N ASP A 95 -9.98 -6.95 -4.25
CA ASP A 95 -11.17 -7.77 -4.50
C ASP A 95 -11.18 -8.42 -5.90
N HIS A 96 -10.04 -8.46 -6.58
CA HIS A 96 -9.87 -8.99 -7.94
C HIS A 96 -9.04 -10.28 -7.96
N GLU A 97 -9.02 -10.98 -9.10
CA GLU A 97 -8.35 -12.29 -9.25
C GLU A 97 -6.83 -12.22 -9.42
N GLU A 98 -6.31 -11.06 -9.84
CA GLU A 98 -4.87 -10.79 -10.00
C GLU A 98 -4.35 -9.97 -8.81
N ASP A 99 -3.05 -10.09 -8.52
CA ASP A 99 -2.41 -9.30 -7.47
C ASP A 99 -2.46 -7.79 -7.77
N LEU A 100 -2.77 -7.01 -6.74
CA LEU A 100 -2.63 -5.56 -6.76
C LEU A 100 -1.20 -5.20 -6.37
N VAL A 101 -0.44 -4.65 -7.33
CA VAL A 101 0.97 -4.27 -7.15
C VAL A 101 1.10 -2.76 -7.12
N TYR A 102 1.77 -2.24 -6.09
CA TYR A 102 1.86 -0.81 -5.87
C TYR A 102 3.24 -0.39 -5.36
N PHE A 103 3.61 0.86 -5.63
CA PHE A 103 4.73 1.56 -5.01
C PHE A 103 4.18 2.62 -4.07
N ALA A 104 4.66 2.65 -2.83
CA ALA A 104 4.25 3.65 -1.85
C ALA A 104 5.43 4.41 -1.26
N VAL A 105 5.20 5.69 -0.97
CA VAL A 105 6.14 6.58 -0.28
C VAL A 105 5.44 7.20 0.92
N VAL A 106 6.02 7.01 2.10
CA VAL A 106 5.49 7.52 3.37
C VAL A 106 6.51 8.46 4.02
N PRO A 107 6.48 9.77 3.72
CA PRO A 107 7.34 10.74 4.40
C PRO A 107 6.77 11.17 5.75
N GLU A 108 7.61 11.16 6.79
CA GLU A 108 7.35 11.81 8.08
C GLU A 108 7.28 13.34 7.92
N GLN A 109 6.41 13.99 8.71
CA GLN A 109 6.11 15.43 8.65
C GLN A 109 6.17 16.13 10.00
#